data_AF-A0A7K7K0M7-F1
#
_entry.id   AF-A0A7K7K0M7-F1
#
_cell.length_a   1.000
_cell.length_b   1.000
_cell.length_c   1.000
_cell.angle_alpha   90.00
_cell.angle_beta   90.00
_cell.angle_gamma   90.00
#
_symmetry.space_group_name_H-M   'P 1'
#
loop_
_entity.id
_entity.type
_entity.pdbx_description
1 polymer ?
#
loop_
_entity_poly.entity_id
_entity_poly.type
_entity_poly.pdbx_seq_one_letter_code
_entity_poly.pdbx_strand_id
1 'polypeptide(L)'
;MAGGGGRPRCPPGVLLGVAAVVVAAGWGERDRGWESSLRAEQKEEQSIDLIGKNEVYGDIRHEVNVYVKVFTNSPFLVCMDLALSQERIIDPNYLWTGPDGRVLQGQSYVNLTETGKLMVMGFMVPMSGAYTCTLSHKVIETTTQEEIEMVEAYKFMVYAYREADHAYQVSVRFSTMGCRLRNNDLFIKILKKILNSSISHLTCHISGSSYKCHSIRTPKDGLQYELFVHFLVNPFAPGWEEVCQEFPYDCEDVTNRRVRQAAERIGKFFHQLRQVLKYEFQAVPTIQYVDNSFSMTPIDSCRPGFGRNHHTHQNCASCCVVCGPGTYSPNNEVTCRTCARPEARMYGAKSCH
;
A
#
# COMPACT_ATOMS: atom_id res chain seq x y z
N MET A 1 53.57 1.35 15.30
CA MET A 1 53.26 0.08 14.58
C MET A 1 52.73 -0.91 15.60
N ALA A 2 51.68 -1.66 15.20
CA ALA A 2 51.13 -2.93 15.71
C ALA A 2 51.48 -3.36 17.16
N GLY A 3 50.54 -3.76 18.01
CA GLY A 3 49.35 -4.56 17.74
C GLY A 3 49.50 -5.87 18.53
N GLY A 4 48.67 -6.05 19.56
CA GLY A 4 48.72 -7.22 20.43
C GLY A 4 47.34 -7.57 20.97
N GLY A 5 47.10 -8.87 21.17
CA GLY A 5 46.17 -9.35 22.20
C GLY A 5 44.86 -10.00 21.73
N GLY A 6 44.93 -11.30 21.44
CA GLY A 6 44.19 -12.33 22.20
C GLY A 6 42.65 -12.32 22.21
N ARG A 7 42.09 -13.33 21.51
CA ARG A 7 40.72 -13.86 21.73
C ARG A 7 40.54 -14.43 23.14
N PRO A 8 39.32 -14.37 23.72
CA PRO A 8 38.88 -15.35 24.70
C PRO A 8 37.91 -16.39 24.10
N ARG A 9 38.10 -17.63 24.55
CA ARG A 9 37.26 -18.82 24.35
C ARG A 9 36.06 -18.80 25.31
N CYS A 10 34.90 -19.29 24.88
CA CYS A 10 33.85 -19.81 25.76
C CYS A 10 33.79 -21.35 25.65
N PRO A 11 33.56 -22.10 26.75
CA PRO A 11 33.46 -23.57 26.74
C PRO A 11 32.00 -24.07 26.67
N PRO A 12 31.79 -25.40 26.47
CA PRO A 12 30.53 -25.99 26.01
C PRO A 12 29.77 -26.82 27.08
N GLY A 13 28.52 -27.17 26.75
CA GLY A 13 27.69 -28.18 27.45
C GLY A 13 26.25 -27.67 27.63
N VAL A 14 25.16 -28.42 27.49
CA VAL A 14 24.91 -29.87 27.44
C VAL A 14 23.53 -30.09 26.77
N LEU A 15 23.41 -31.15 25.98
CA LEU A 15 22.17 -31.73 25.45
C LEU A 15 21.40 -32.49 26.54
N LEU A 16 20.12 -32.19 26.73
CA LEU A 16 19.06 -33.04 27.30
C LEU A 16 17.77 -32.57 26.59
N GLY A 17 17.07 -33.31 25.74
CA GLY A 17 16.72 -34.73 25.88
C GLY A 17 15.45 -34.85 26.72
N VAL A 18 14.31 -34.33 26.24
CA VAL A 18 13.01 -34.56 26.89
C VAL A 18 12.18 -35.48 26.01
N ALA A 19 12.07 -36.72 26.50
CA ALA A 19 11.27 -37.79 25.96
C ALA A 19 9.77 -37.46 26.07
N ALA A 20 9.03 -37.98 25.09
CA ALA A 20 7.58 -38.00 25.07
C ALA A 20 7.02 -38.74 26.31
N VAL A 21 6.05 -38.11 26.96
CA VAL A 21 5.12 -38.79 27.87
C VAL A 21 3.73 -38.60 27.27
N VAL A 22 3.28 -39.63 26.54
CA VAL A 22 1.88 -39.77 26.14
C VAL A 22 1.17 -40.46 27.30
N VAL A 23 0.40 -39.70 28.08
CA VAL A 23 -0.61 -40.27 28.97
C VAL A 23 -1.90 -40.41 28.16
N ALA A 24 -2.25 -41.64 27.83
CA ALA A 24 -3.58 -41.98 27.37
C ALA A 24 -4.53 -41.99 28.57
N ALA A 25 -5.49 -41.07 28.60
CA ALA A 25 -6.70 -41.18 29.39
C ALA A 25 -7.88 -40.85 28.46
N GLY A 26 -8.78 -41.82 28.31
CA GLY A 26 -9.89 -41.78 27.38
C GLY A 26 -11.14 -41.10 27.94
N TRP A 27 -12.02 -40.84 26.96
CA TRP A 27 -13.47 -40.61 26.97
C TRP A 27 -13.96 -39.16 27.09
N GLY A 28 -14.61 -38.71 26.01
CA GLY A 28 -15.52 -37.55 26.01
C GLY A 28 -15.56 -36.79 24.69
N GLU A 29 -16.40 -37.25 23.75
CA GLU A 29 -16.97 -36.55 22.58
C GLU A 29 -16.60 -35.07 22.36
N ARG A 30 -15.83 -34.77 21.29
CA ARG A 30 -16.04 -33.58 20.43
C ARG A 30 -15.22 -33.56 19.12
N ASP A 31 -15.48 -34.50 18.21
CA ASP A 31 -14.96 -34.41 16.83
C ASP A 31 -15.88 -33.54 15.96
N ARG A 32 -15.46 -32.30 15.71
CA ARG A 32 -15.93 -31.47 14.58
C ARG A 32 -15.06 -30.24 14.25
N GLY A 33 -13.94 -30.01 14.95
CA GLY A 33 -13.12 -28.80 14.81
C GLY A 33 -11.73 -28.96 14.19
N TRP A 34 -11.17 -30.17 14.14
CA TRP A 34 -9.79 -30.39 13.66
C TRP A 34 -9.70 -30.39 12.12
N GLU A 35 -10.72 -30.93 11.45
CA GLU A 35 -10.74 -31.12 10.00
C GLU A 35 -10.93 -29.82 9.20
N SER A 36 -11.41 -28.75 9.85
CA SER A 36 -11.45 -27.40 9.27
C SER A 36 -10.11 -26.67 9.38
N SER A 37 -9.31 -26.99 10.40
CA SER A 37 -8.01 -26.35 10.63
C SER A 37 -6.97 -26.87 9.65
N LEU A 38 -6.91 -28.19 9.45
CA LEU A 38 -6.08 -28.82 8.40
C LEU A 38 -6.44 -28.32 6.99
N ARG A 39 -7.73 -28.09 6.74
CA ARG A 39 -8.22 -27.58 5.44
C ARG A 39 -7.93 -26.09 5.26
N ALA A 40 -7.88 -25.32 6.34
CA ALA A 40 -7.49 -23.91 6.32
C ALA A 40 -5.96 -23.78 6.15
N GLU A 41 -5.17 -24.56 6.87
CA GLU A 41 -3.71 -24.63 6.73
C GLU A 41 -3.28 -25.14 5.35
N GLN A 42 -3.96 -26.14 4.77
CA GLN A 42 -3.73 -26.58 3.38
C GLN A 42 -4.12 -25.52 2.35
N LYS A 43 -5.17 -24.73 2.61
CA LYS A 43 -5.59 -23.63 1.73
C LYS A 43 -4.63 -22.45 1.82
N GLU A 44 -4.06 -22.23 3.00
CA GLU A 44 -3.03 -21.22 3.25
C GLU A 44 -1.70 -21.66 2.62
N GLU A 45 -1.27 -22.91 2.77
CA GLU A 45 -0.09 -23.48 2.09
C GLU A 45 -0.27 -23.51 0.57
N GLN A 46 -1.44 -23.89 0.03
CA GLN A 46 -1.71 -23.75 -1.42
C GLN A 46 -1.70 -22.29 -1.88
N SER A 47 -2.21 -21.36 -1.07
CA SER A 47 -2.16 -19.92 -1.39
C SER A 47 -0.74 -19.37 -1.31
N ILE A 48 0.11 -19.92 -0.46
CA ILE A 48 1.51 -19.54 -0.28
C ILE A 48 2.40 -20.15 -1.38
N ASP A 49 2.10 -21.35 -1.85
CA ASP A 49 2.82 -22.01 -2.96
C ASP A 49 2.44 -21.40 -4.34
N LEU A 50 1.25 -20.80 -4.45
CA LEU A 50 0.81 -19.98 -5.60
C LEU A 50 1.48 -18.60 -5.65
N ILE A 51 2.01 -18.08 -4.52
CA ILE A 51 2.83 -16.86 -4.48
C ILE A 51 4.26 -17.14 -4.99
N GLY A 52 4.65 -18.42 -5.12
CA GLY A 52 5.95 -18.86 -5.62
C GLY A 52 6.17 -18.70 -7.13
N LYS A 53 5.12 -18.42 -7.91
CA LYS A 53 5.22 -18.15 -9.35
C LYS A 53 4.35 -16.94 -9.66
N ASN A 54 4.93 -15.90 -10.28
CA ASN A 54 4.27 -14.64 -10.65
C ASN A 54 3.18 -14.83 -11.73
N GLU A 55 2.19 -15.68 -11.45
CA GLU A 55 1.20 -16.25 -12.37
C GLU A 55 -0.20 -16.11 -11.77
N VAL A 56 -1.17 -15.72 -12.59
CA VAL A 56 -2.57 -15.58 -12.22
C VAL A 56 -3.41 -16.44 -13.15
N TYR A 57 -4.07 -17.45 -12.59
CA TYR A 57 -4.94 -18.37 -13.33
C TYR A 57 -6.29 -17.75 -13.62
N GLY A 58 -6.88 -18.15 -14.74
CA GLY A 58 -8.24 -17.76 -15.12
C GLY A 58 -9.29 -18.53 -14.31
N ASP A 59 -10.52 -18.05 -14.40
CA ASP A 59 -11.70 -18.73 -13.87
C ASP A 59 -12.82 -18.63 -14.92
N ILE A 60 -13.47 -19.75 -15.24
CA ILE A 60 -14.55 -19.81 -16.24
C ILE A 60 -15.88 -19.21 -15.74
N ARG A 61 -16.07 -19.13 -14.41
CA ARG A 61 -17.30 -18.69 -13.76
C ARG A 61 -17.27 -17.20 -13.45
N HIS A 62 -16.11 -16.67 -13.09
CA HIS A 62 -15.97 -15.28 -12.66
C HIS A 62 -14.78 -14.59 -13.32
N GLU A 63 -14.91 -13.27 -13.48
CA GLU A 63 -13.82 -12.42 -13.93
C GLU A 63 -12.75 -12.26 -12.84
N VAL A 64 -11.48 -12.42 -13.20
CA VAL A 64 -10.35 -12.32 -12.27
C VAL A 64 -9.78 -10.91 -12.26
N ASN A 65 -9.87 -10.23 -11.12
CA ASN A 65 -9.30 -8.89 -10.94
C ASN A 65 -7.78 -8.96 -10.71
N VAL A 66 -7.01 -8.25 -11.54
CA VAL A 66 -5.55 -8.17 -11.48
C VAL A 66 -5.13 -6.71 -11.32
N TYR A 67 -4.22 -6.43 -10.39
CA TYR A 67 -3.72 -5.09 -10.13
C TYR A 67 -2.26 -5.01 -10.56
N VAL A 68 -1.94 -4.06 -11.44
CA VAL A 68 -0.59 -3.86 -11.97
C VAL A 68 -0.11 -2.45 -11.65
N LYS A 69 1.07 -2.34 -11.04
CA LYS A 69 1.66 -1.03 -10.73
C LYS A 69 1.97 -0.35 -12.06
N VAL A 70 1.67 0.94 -12.18
CA VAL A 70 1.98 1.67 -13.42
C VAL A 70 3.48 1.60 -13.69
N PHE A 71 3.86 1.41 -14.96
CA PHE A 71 5.24 1.31 -15.45
C PHE A 71 5.98 0.03 -15.06
N THR A 72 5.29 -0.97 -14.50
CA THR A 72 5.85 -2.31 -14.29
C THR A 72 5.24 -3.32 -15.27
N ASN A 73 5.84 -4.50 -15.38
CA ASN A 73 5.22 -5.60 -16.10
C ASN A 73 4.09 -6.20 -15.26
N SER A 74 3.05 -6.71 -15.93
CA SER A 74 2.02 -7.51 -15.26
C SER A 74 2.59 -8.85 -14.76
N PRO A 75 1.94 -9.52 -13.80
CA PRO A 75 2.12 -10.97 -13.66
C PRO A 75 1.75 -11.68 -14.97
N PHE A 76 2.18 -12.92 -15.13
CA PHE A 76 1.71 -13.76 -16.22
C PHE A 76 0.25 -14.15 -15.98
N LEU A 77 -0.63 -13.78 -16.90
CA LEU A 77 -2.01 -14.25 -16.94
C LEU A 77 -2.03 -15.60 -17.66
N VAL A 78 -2.56 -16.62 -17.00
CA VAL A 78 -2.55 -18.00 -17.49
C VAL A 78 -3.91 -18.30 -18.11
N CYS A 79 -3.94 -18.70 -19.38
CA CYS A 79 -5.15 -18.97 -20.15
C CYS A 79 -5.74 -20.37 -19.84
N MET A 80 -6.00 -20.62 -18.58
CA MET A 80 -6.66 -21.82 -18.04
C MET A 80 -6.88 -21.60 -16.55
N ASP A 81 -7.80 -22.36 -15.96
CA ASP A 81 -7.87 -22.45 -14.51
C ASP A 81 -6.77 -23.35 -13.93
N LEU A 82 -6.65 -23.33 -12.60
CA LEU A 82 -5.63 -24.11 -11.90
C LEU A 82 -5.84 -25.62 -12.11
N ALA A 83 -7.08 -26.11 -12.22
CA ALA A 83 -7.36 -27.53 -12.36
C ALA A 83 -6.93 -28.06 -13.74
N LEU A 84 -7.38 -27.39 -14.82
CA LEU A 84 -7.01 -27.73 -16.18
C LEU A 84 -5.50 -27.63 -16.42
N SER A 85 -4.82 -26.72 -15.72
CA SER A 85 -3.35 -26.62 -15.79
C SER A 85 -2.59 -27.83 -15.27
N GLN A 86 -3.24 -28.70 -14.49
CA GLN A 86 -2.67 -29.95 -14.00
C GLN A 86 -3.05 -31.15 -14.86
N GLU A 87 -3.87 -30.95 -15.89
CA GLU A 87 -4.32 -32.00 -16.80
C GLU A 87 -3.51 -32.02 -18.09
N ARG A 88 -3.57 -33.16 -18.80
CA ARG A 88 -2.98 -33.28 -20.12
C ARG A 88 -4.00 -32.84 -21.17
N ILE A 89 -3.77 -31.69 -21.77
CA ILE A 89 -4.52 -31.21 -22.93
C ILE A 89 -3.76 -31.47 -24.23
N ILE A 90 -4.48 -31.72 -25.32
CA ILE A 90 -3.93 -32.05 -26.64
C ILE A 90 -4.13 -30.84 -27.58
N ASP A 91 -3.11 -30.54 -28.38
CA ASP A 91 -3.09 -29.47 -29.39
C ASP A 91 -3.68 -28.13 -28.92
N PRO A 92 -3.19 -27.54 -27.80
CA PRO A 92 -3.76 -26.31 -27.29
C PRO A 92 -3.47 -25.12 -28.19
N ASN A 93 -4.50 -24.30 -28.44
CA ASN A 93 -4.42 -23.03 -29.15
C ASN A 93 -4.97 -21.90 -28.28
N TYR A 94 -4.24 -20.79 -28.21
CA TYR A 94 -4.52 -19.68 -27.32
C TYR A 94 -4.74 -18.39 -28.12
N LEU A 95 -5.90 -17.76 -27.93
CA LEU A 95 -6.22 -16.46 -28.53
C LEU A 95 -6.47 -15.43 -27.44
N TRP A 96 -5.59 -14.43 -27.36
CA TRP A 96 -5.73 -13.32 -26.43
C TRP A 96 -6.26 -12.06 -27.09
N THR A 97 -7.28 -11.46 -26.48
CA THR A 97 -7.90 -10.18 -26.87
C THR A 97 -7.74 -9.16 -25.75
N GLY A 98 -7.30 -7.95 -26.10
CA GLY A 98 -7.10 -6.84 -25.18
C GLY A 98 -8.36 -6.00 -24.92
N PRO A 99 -8.23 -4.95 -24.09
CA PRO A 99 -9.34 -4.10 -23.66
C PRO A 99 -9.98 -3.28 -24.79
N ASP A 100 -9.27 -3.08 -25.90
CA ASP A 100 -9.75 -2.43 -27.10
C ASP A 100 -10.43 -3.40 -28.09
N GLY A 101 -10.54 -4.68 -27.73
CA GLY A 101 -11.11 -5.73 -28.57
C GLY A 101 -10.16 -6.27 -29.63
N ARG A 102 -8.88 -5.88 -29.63
CA ARG A 102 -7.89 -6.35 -30.62
C ARG A 102 -7.13 -7.56 -30.13
N VAL A 103 -6.73 -8.41 -31.08
CA VAL A 103 -5.86 -9.56 -30.82
C VAL A 103 -4.47 -9.06 -30.39
N LEU A 104 -3.94 -9.64 -29.32
CA LEU A 104 -2.67 -9.21 -28.71
C LEU A 104 -1.43 -9.86 -29.34
N GLN A 105 -1.60 -10.87 -30.19
CA GLN A 105 -0.50 -11.54 -30.88
C GLN A 105 0.28 -10.54 -31.77
N GLY A 106 1.61 -10.51 -31.60
CA GLY A 106 2.50 -9.63 -32.36
C GLY A 106 2.55 -8.17 -31.85
N GLN A 107 1.86 -7.83 -30.77
CA GLN A 107 1.96 -6.50 -30.16
C GLN A 107 3.27 -6.35 -29.38
N SER A 108 3.99 -5.23 -29.59
CA SER A 108 5.32 -5.00 -29.00
C SER A 108 5.32 -4.82 -27.47
N TYR A 109 4.16 -4.48 -26.89
CA TYR A 109 3.97 -4.29 -25.44
C TYR A 109 3.48 -5.56 -24.74
N VAL A 110 3.49 -6.72 -25.43
CA VAL A 110 3.01 -8.00 -24.92
C VAL A 110 4.08 -9.07 -25.10
N ASN A 111 4.23 -9.91 -24.07
CA ASN A 111 4.99 -11.15 -24.13
C ASN A 111 4.03 -12.33 -24.00
N LEU A 112 3.85 -13.08 -25.10
CA LEU A 112 3.06 -14.31 -25.16
C LEU A 112 4.00 -15.50 -25.21
N THR A 113 3.84 -16.41 -24.25
CA THR A 113 4.59 -17.66 -24.21
C THR A 113 3.94 -18.72 -25.09
N GLU A 114 4.73 -19.72 -25.52
CA GLU A 114 4.21 -20.89 -26.25
C GLU A 114 3.15 -21.66 -25.45
N THR A 115 3.22 -21.61 -24.12
CA THR A 115 2.23 -22.19 -23.20
C THR A 115 0.96 -21.34 -23.02
N GLY A 116 0.77 -20.28 -23.80
CA GLY A 116 -0.44 -19.45 -23.76
C GLY A 116 -0.51 -18.43 -22.63
N LYS A 117 0.58 -18.24 -21.87
CA LYS A 117 0.67 -17.21 -20.81
C LYS A 117 0.91 -15.83 -21.41
N LEU A 118 0.20 -14.83 -20.89
CA LEU A 118 0.26 -13.43 -21.30
C LEU A 118 0.93 -12.56 -20.22
N MET A 119 1.97 -11.82 -20.59
CA MET A 119 2.49 -10.70 -19.79
C MET A 119 2.37 -9.40 -20.58
N VAL A 120 1.81 -8.37 -19.96
CA VAL A 120 1.76 -7.01 -20.51
C VAL A 120 2.96 -6.24 -19.96
N MET A 121 3.79 -5.71 -20.86
CA MET A 121 5.04 -5.03 -20.50
C MET A 121 4.81 -3.52 -20.34
N GLY A 122 5.46 -2.93 -19.33
CA GLY A 122 5.41 -1.48 -19.08
C GLY A 122 3.98 -0.95 -18.97
N PHE A 123 3.17 -1.57 -18.11
CA PHE A 123 1.73 -1.35 -18.01
C PHE A 123 1.38 0.12 -17.74
N MET A 124 0.54 0.71 -18.59
CA MET A 124 0.11 2.10 -18.48
C MET A 124 -1.39 2.20 -18.20
N VAL A 125 -1.82 3.34 -17.66
CA VAL A 125 -3.23 3.66 -17.38
C VAL A 125 -4.21 3.23 -18.50
N PRO A 126 -4.03 3.62 -19.79
CA PRO A 126 -4.97 3.25 -20.85
C PRO A 126 -4.96 1.77 -21.22
N MET A 127 -4.00 0.99 -20.73
CA MET A 127 -3.97 -0.48 -20.90
C MET A 127 -4.91 -1.17 -19.90
N SER A 128 -5.52 -0.44 -18.96
CA SER A 128 -6.50 -1.03 -18.03
C SER A 128 -7.77 -1.45 -18.75
N GLY A 129 -8.37 -2.56 -18.33
CA GLY A 129 -9.64 -3.05 -18.87
C GLY A 129 -9.73 -4.57 -19.00
N ALA A 130 -10.65 -5.01 -19.85
CA ALA A 130 -10.99 -6.42 -20.05
C ALA A 130 -9.95 -7.11 -20.94
N TYR A 131 -9.33 -8.17 -20.42
CA TYR A 131 -8.51 -9.09 -21.20
C TYR A 131 -9.23 -10.43 -21.27
N THR A 132 -9.42 -10.96 -22.47
CA THR A 132 -10.07 -12.25 -22.67
C THR A 132 -9.08 -13.20 -23.33
N CYS A 133 -8.98 -14.41 -22.79
CA CYS A 133 -8.34 -15.51 -23.49
C CYS A 133 -9.37 -16.54 -23.93
N THR A 134 -9.23 -17.04 -25.15
CA THR A 134 -9.94 -18.22 -25.64
C THR A 134 -8.94 -19.35 -25.80
N LEU A 135 -9.16 -20.44 -25.07
CA LEU A 135 -8.40 -21.68 -25.17
C LEU A 135 -9.22 -22.68 -25.98
N SER A 136 -8.66 -23.17 -27.07
CA SER A 136 -9.18 -24.33 -27.81
C SER A 136 -8.23 -25.50 -27.61
N HIS A 137 -8.71 -26.64 -27.14
CA HIS A 137 -7.89 -27.83 -26.92
C HIS A 137 -8.71 -29.11 -27.17
N LYS A 138 -8.03 -30.24 -27.25
CA LYS A 138 -8.66 -31.55 -27.34
C LYS A 138 -8.48 -32.36 -26.06
N VAL A 139 -9.46 -33.19 -25.75
CA VAL A 139 -9.39 -34.21 -24.68
C VAL A 139 -9.82 -35.56 -25.24
N ILE A 140 -9.31 -36.64 -24.63
CA ILE A 140 -9.74 -38.00 -24.98
C ILE A 140 -10.90 -38.37 -24.07
N GLU A 141 -12.05 -38.67 -24.65
CA GLU A 141 -13.18 -39.18 -23.89
C GLU A 141 -12.88 -40.59 -23.36
N THR A 142 -12.91 -40.75 -22.04
CA THR A 142 -12.48 -42.00 -21.38
C THR A 142 -13.33 -43.22 -21.74
N THR A 143 -14.58 -43.02 -22.15
CA THR A 143 -15.55 -44.09 -22.47
C THR A 143 -15.48 -44.52 -23.93
N THR A 144 -15.27 -43.60 -24.86
CA THR A 144 -15.33 -43.84 -26.32
C THR A 144 -13.95 -43.86 -26.98
N GLN A 145 -12.91 -43.38 -26.30
CA GLN A 145 -11.56 -43.13 -26.84
C GLN A 145 -11.52 -42.15 -28.02
N GLU A 146 -12.56 -41.32 -28.17
CA GLU A 146 -12.63 -40.30 -29.21
C GLU A 146 -12.00 -38.97 -28.75
N GLU A 147 -11.40 -38.23 -29.70
CA GLU A 147 -10.92 -36.87 -29.46
C GLU A 147 -12.09 -35.89 -29.53
N ILE A 148 -12.33 -35.16 -28.43
CA ILE A 148 -13.36 -34.13 -28.35
C ILE A 148 -12.69 -32.76 -28.29
N GLU A 149 -13.12 -31.85 -29.15
CA GLU A 149 -12.71 -30.45 -29.12
C GLU A 149 -13.46 -29.67 -28.03
N MET A 150 -12.71 -28.96 -27.21
CA MET A 150 -13.18 -28.12 -26.12
C MET A 150 -12.76 -26.67 -26.39
N VAL A 151 -13.66 -25.73 -26.10
CA VAL A 151 -13.38 -24.29 -26.21
C VAL A 151 -13.86 -23.58 -24.96
N GLU A 152 -12.95 -22.88 -24.31
CA GLU A 152 -13.20 -22.15 -23.07
C GLU A 152 -12.73 -20.71 -23.17
N ALA A 153 -13.39 -19.82 -22.45
CA ALA A 153 -13.05 -18.40 -22.41
C ALA A 153 -12.81 -17.94 -20.97
N TYR A 154 -11.64 -17.37 -20.74
CA TYR A 154 -11.17 -16.87 -19.44
C TYR A 154 -11.10 -15.35 -19.47
N LYS A 155 -11.70 -14.69 -18.48
CA LYS A 155 -11.80 -13.22 -18.43
C LYS A 155 -11.02 -12.65 -17.26
N PHE A 156 -10.22 -11.63 -17.55
CA PHE A 156 -9.41 -10.90 -16.60
C PHE A 156 -9.76 -9.42 -16.66
N MET A 157 -9.84 -8.79 -15.50
CA MET A 157 -9.94 -7.34 -15.39
C MET A 157 -8.65 -6.79 -14.82
N VAL A 158 -7.89 -6.12 -15.67
CA VAL A 158 -6.56 -5.64 -15.30
C VAL A 158 -6.64 -4.14 -15.01
N TYR A 159 -6.28 -3.75 -13.79
CA TYR A 159 -6.33 -2.38 -13.31
C TYR A 159 -4.92 -1.83 -13.06
N ALA A 160 -4.66 -0.64 -13.59
CA ALA A 160 -3.52 0.16 -13.16
C ALA A 160 -3.72 0.63 -11.71
N TYR A 161 -2.69 0.48 -10.88
CA TYR A 161 -2.67 1.09 -9.55
C TYR A 161 -1.37 1.82 -9.27
N ARG A 162 -1.42 2.70 -8.28
CA ARG A 162 -0.27 3.39 -7.70
C ARG A 162 -0.39 3.37 -6.18
N GLU A 163 0.75 3.46 -5.50
CA GLU A 163 0.72 3.71 -4.06
C GLU A 163 0.16 5.11 -3.79
N ALA A 164 -0.51 5.27 -2.65
CA ALA A 164 -1.00 6.58 -2.25
C ALA A 164 0.17 7.51 -1.91
N ASP A 165 0.10 8.76 -2.34
CA ASP A 165 1.06 9.79 -1.91
C ASP A 165 0.71 10.17 -0.45
N HIS A 166 1.67 10.04 0.46
CA HIS A 166 1.47 10.28 1.90
C HIS A 166 1.84 11.71 2.32
N ALA A 167 1.03 12.27 3.23
CA ALA A 167 1.38 13.38 4.09
C ALA A 167 1.05 13.02 5.54
N TYR A 168 1.63 13.71 6.52
CA TYR A 168 1.30 13.47 7.94
C TYR A 168 0.72 14.72 8.55
N GLN A 169 -0.50 14.60 9.08
CA GLN A 169 -1.09 15.62 9.92
C GLN A 169 -0.58 15.45 11.34
N VAL A 170 0.07 16.49 11.85
CA VAL A 170 0.59 16.55 13.21
C VAL A 170 -0.28 17.50 14.01
N SER A 171 -0.64 17.08 15.22
CA SER A 171 -1.27 17.94 16.22
C SER A 171 -0.46 17.91 17.51
N VAL A 172 -0.30 19.07 18.13
CA VAL A 172 0.42 19.23 19.40
C VAL A 172 -0.19 20.36 20.21
N ARG A 173 -0.12 20.26 21.55
CA ARG A 173 -0.64 21.28 22.46
C ARG A 173 0.44 21.90 23.32
N PHE A 174 0.29 23.18 23.59
CA PHE A 174 1.16 23.94 24.49
C PHE A 174 0.33 24.77 25.47
N SER A 175 0.69 24.81 26.75
CA SER A 175 0.11 25.76 27.70
C SER A 175 0.71 27.15 27.51
N THR A 176 -0.07 28.20 27.77
CA THR A 176 0.35 29.61 27.71
C THR A 176 -0.32 30.40 28.83
N MET A 177 0.21 31.59 29.13
CA MET A 177 -0.36 32.50 30.14
C MET A 177 -1.66 33.16 29.66
N GLY A 178 -1.93 33.20 28.36
CA GLY A 178 -3.13 33.79 27.81
C GLY A 178 -3.18 33.78 26.28
N CYS A 179 -4.39 33.89 25.71
CA CYS A 179 -4.58 33.76 24.27
C CYS A 179 -4.24 35.00 23.45
N ARG A 180 -4.34 36.22 24.02
CA ARG A 180 -4.10 37.49 23.32
C ARG A 180 -2.65 37.97 23.41
N LEU A 181 -1.70 37.05 23.55
CA LEU A 181 -0.27 37.37 23.70
C LEU A 181 0.44 37.32 22.35
N ARG A 182 1.15 38.40 22.00
CA ARG A 182 2.00 38.48 20.79
C ARG A 182 3.11 37.41 20.77
N ASN A 183 3.53 36.95 21.95
CA ASN A 183 4.53 35.89 22.08
C ASN A 183 4.02 34.54 21.56
N ASN A 184 2.70 34.30 21.52
CA ASN A 184 2.14 33.06 20.97
C ASN A 184 2.43 32.97 19.46
N ASP A 185 2.15 34.03 18.70
CA ASP A 185 2.43 34.09 17.26
C ASP A 185 3.92 33.86 16.96
N LEU A 186 4.78 34.54 17.73
CA LEU A 186 6.23 34.44 17.57
C LEU A 186 6.73 33.02 17.86
N PHE A 187 6.23 32.40 18.93
CA PHE A 187 6.55 31.02 19.29
C PHE A 187 6.19 30.04 18.17
N ILE A 188 4.97 30.11 17.63
CA ILE A 188 4.52 29.22 16.55
C ILE A 188 5.37 29.44 15.29
N LYS A 189 5.70 30.69 14.97
CA LYS A 189 6.58 31.01 13.83
C LYS A 189 7.99 30.42 13.98
N ILE A 190 8.57 30.52 15.18
CA ILE A 190 9.90 29.95 15.47
C ILE A 190 9.86 28.43 15.46
N LEU A 191 8.86 27.81 16.10
CA LEU A 191 8.66 26.36 16.11
C LEU A 191 8.59 25.81 14.68
N LYS A 192 7.78 26.43 13.82
CA LYS A 192 7.71 26.06 12.39
C LYS A 192 9.07 26.14 11.71
N LYS A 193 9.86 27.19 11.96
CA LYS A 193 11.19 27.36 11.36
C LYS A 193 12.16 26.25 11.80
N ILE A 194 12.17 25.93 13.10
CA ILE A 194 13.01 24.87 13.67
C ILE A 194 12.65 23.53 13.05
N LEU A 195 11.36 23.19 13.04
CA LEU A 195 10.88 21.92 12.50
C LEU A 195 11.12 21.81 10.98
N ASN A 196 10.92 22.89 10.21
CA ASN A 196 11.27 22.90 8.78
C ASN A 196 12.76 22.66 8.55
N SER A 197 13.61 23.30 9.34
CA SER A 197 15.05 23.14 9.22
C SER A 197 15.51 21.72 9.56
N SER A 198 14.80 20.99 10.42
CA SER A 198 15.18 19.63 10.82
C SER A 198 14.86 18.56 9.76
N ILE A 199 13.93 18.86 8.83
CA ILE A 199 13.48 17.95 7.78
C ILE A 199 13.85 18.38 6.35
N SER A 200 14.43 19.58 6.17
CA SER A 200 14.68 20.16 4.83
C SER A 200 15.54 19.28 3.91
N HIS A 201 16.57 18.62 4.45
CA HIS A 201 17.43 17.69 3.71
C HIS A 201 16.68 16.46 3.15
N LEU A 202 15.47 16.17 3.65
CA LEU A 202 14.59 15.11 3.12
C LEU A 202 13.67 15.64 2.02
N THR A 203 13.90 16.85 1.50
CA THR A 203 13.02 17.55 0.55
C THR A 203 11.57 17.62 1.03
N CYS A 204 11.37 17.63 2.35
CA CYS A 204 10.06 17.73 3.00
C CYS A 204 9.91 19.11 3.65
N HIS A 205 8.68 19.56 3.82
CA HIS A 205 8.38 20.82 4.49
C HIS A 205 7.08 20.77 5.28
N ILE A 206 6.91 21.77 6.14
CA ILE A 206 5.71 22.02 6.91
C ILE A 206 4.81 23.01 6.18
N SER A 207 3.62 22.54 5.84
CA SER A 207 2.54 23.31 5.22
C SER A 207 1.28 23.26 6.08
N GLY A 208 0.26 24.05 5.71
CA GLY A 208 -1.03 24.07 6.41
C GLY A 208 -0.95 24.42 7.91
N SER A 209 0.13 25.08 8.33
CA SER A 209 0.37 25.39 9.74
C SER A 209 -0.66 26.37 10.27
N SER A 210 -1.40 25.97 11.31
CA SER A 210 -2.39 26.80 11.99
C SER A 210 -2.34 26.54 13.49
N TYR A 211 -2.83 27.50 14.28
CA TYR A 211 -3.06 27.26 15.69
C TYR A 211 -4.32 27.99 16.16
N LYS A 212 -4.96 27.42 17.18
CA LYS A 212 -6.06 28.05 17.92
C LYS A 212 -5.71 28.09 19.40
N CYS A 213 -6.12 29.15 20.10
CA CYS A 213 -5.95 29.23 21.54
C CYS A 213 -7.30 29.12 22.24
N HIS A 214 -7.37 28.28 23.27
CA HIS A 214 -8.58 28.04 24.05
C HIS A 214 -8.33 28.24 25.54
N SER A 215 -9.30 28.82 26.24
CA SER A 215 -9.33 28.84 27.71
C SER A 215 -10.03 27.58 28.20
N ILE A 216 -9.31 26.72 28.91
CA ILE A 216 -9.80 25.42 29.40
C ILE A 216 -9.94 25.52 30.90
N ARG A 217 -11.12 25.17 31.42
CA ARG A 217 -11.34 25.02 32.85
C ARG A 217 -11.10 23.57 33.23
N THR A 218 -10.07 23.29 34.01
CA THR A 218 -9.86 21.96 34.60
C THR A 218 -10.41 21.92 36.02
N PRO A 219 -10.90 20.76 36.50
CA PRO A 219 -11.40 20.63 37.87
C PRO A 219 -10.34 20.90 38.94
N LYS A 220 -9.06 20.61 38.64
CA LYS A 220 -7.95 20.67 39.61
C LYS A 220 -7.17 21.98 39.58
N ASP A 221 -6.99 22.58 38.40
CA ASP A 221 -6.02 23.66 38.20
C ASP A 221 -6.68 24.97 37.77
N GLY A 222 -8.02 25.04 37.81
CA GLY A 222 -8.77 26.24 37.47
C GLY A 222 -8.75 26.56 35.97
N LEU A 223 -8.65 27.86 35.64
CA LEU A 223 -8.65 28.33 34.26
C LEU A 223 -7.22 28.32 33.69
N GLN A 224 -7.00 27.54 32.65
CA GLN A 224 -5.75 27.45 31.90
C GLN A 224 -5.97 27.89 30.45
N TYR A 225 -4.88 28.19 29.74
CA TYR A 225 -4.93 28.50 28.31
C TYR A 225 -4.01 27.56 27.54
N GLU A 226 -4.53 26.94 26.48
CA GLU A 226 -3.78 26.02 25.63
C GLU A 226 -3.82 26.46 24.16
N LEU A 227 -2.67 26.35 23.50
CA LEU A 227 -2.48 26.48 22.06
C LEU A 227 -2.60 25.09 21.42
N PHE A 228 -3.58 24.94 20.54
CA PHE A 228 -3.80 23.74 19.71
C PHE A 228 -3.17 24.01 18.36
N VAL A 229 -2.05 23.37 18.09
CA VAL A 229 -1.23 23.60 16.90
C VAL A 229 -1.40 22.41 15.97
N HIS A 230 -1.68 22.71 14.70
CA HIS A 230 -1.85 21.72 13.65
C HIS A 230 -1.00 22.09 12.44
N PHE A 231 -0.35 21.11 11.83
CA PHE A 231 0.39 21.31 10.59
C PHE A 231 0.54 20.00 9.81
N LEU A 232 0.86 20.13 8.52
CA LEU A 232 1.11 18.99 7.63
C LEU A 232 2.61 18.87 7.37
N VAL A 233 3.12 17.65 7.45
CA VAL A 233 4.44 17.27 6.93
C VAL A 233 4.23 16.77 5.52
N ASN A 234 4.75 17.51 4.54
CA ASN A 234 4.49 17.29 3.12
C ASN A 234 5.79 16.93 2.37
N PRO A 235 5.79 15.88 1.52
CA PRO A 235 6.96 15.44 0.77
C PRO A 235 7.41 16.36 -0.37
N PHE A 236 6.60 17.36 -0.75
CA PHE A 236 6.78 18.15 -1.95
C PHE A 236 7.37 19.55 -1.64
N ALA A 237 8.51 19.60 -0.94
CA ALA A 237 9.24 20.86 -0.74
C ALA A 237 10.08 21.21 -1.98
N PRO A 238 10.46 22.49 -2.21
CA PRO A 238 11.30 22.87 -3.35
C PRO A 238 12.53 21.96 -3.51
N GLY A 239 12.73 21.45 -4.73
CA GLY A 239 13.80 20.49 -5.05
C GLY A 239 13.39 19.01 -4.93
N TRP A 240 12.13 18.70 -4.58
CA TRP A 240 11.63 17.33 -4.58
C TRP A 240 11.61 16.72 -5.99
N GLU A 241 11.40 17.54 -7.03
CA GLU A 241 11.37 17.09 -8.43
C GLU A 241 12.71 16.53 -8.88
N GLU A 242 13.83 17.11 -8.44
CA GLU A 242 15.19 16.65 -8.77
C GLU A 242 15.43 15.23 -8.26
N VAL A 243 14.85 14.90 -7.09
CA VAL A 243 14.89 13.55 -6.52
C VAL A 243 14.14 12.55 -7.40
N CYS A 244 13.08 13.00 -8.08
CA CYS A 244 12.28 12.18 -8.97
C CYS A 244 12.87 12.07 -10.39
N GLN A 245 13.86 12.88 -10.77
CA GLN A 245 14.47 12.80 -12.10
C GLN A 245 15.21 11.47 -12.33
N GLU A 246 15.71 10.84 -11.27
CA GLU A 246 16.29 9.50 -11.32
C GLU A 246 15.23 8.41 -11.61
N PHE A 247 13.95 8.70 -11.35
CA PHE A 247 12.82 7.78 -11.48
C PHE A 247 11.65 8.44 -12.22
N PRO A 248 11.74 8.63 -13.55
CA PRO A 248 10.81 9.47 -14.32
C PRO A 248 9.34 9.02 -14.25
N TYR A 249 9.09 7.80 -13.80
CA TYR A 249 7.78 7.16 -13.87
C TYR A 249 7.23 6.72 -12.50
N ASP A 250 8.09 6.45 -11.50
CA ASP A 250 7.71 5.90 -10.20
C ASP A 250 8.54 6.55 -9.08
N CYS A 251 8.06 7.69 -8.57
CA CYS A 251 8.73 8.46 -7.53
C CYS A 251 8.04 8.37 -6.16
N GLU A 252 6.81 7.87 -6.13
CA GLU A 252 6.01 7.73 -4.91
C GLU A 252 6.76 6.99 -3.81
N ASP A 253 7.48 5.92 -4.13
CA ASP A 253 8.22 5.14 -3.13
C ASP A 253 9.30 5.99 -2.43
N VAL A 254 9.97 6.86 -3.20
CA VAL A 254 11.03 7.73 -2.69
C VAL A 254 10.44 8.87 -1.86
N THR A 255 9.40 9.54 -2.35
CA THR A 255 8.73 10.63 -1.63
C THR A 255 8.06 10.13 -0.35
N ASN A 256 7.35 9.00 -0.41
CA ASN A 256 6.70 8.35 0.73
C ASN A 256 7.72 7.94 1.80
N ARG A 257 8.85 7.35 1.40
CA ARG A 257 9.94 7.02 2.33
C ARG A 257 10.50 8.26 3.03
N ARG A 258 10.74 9.34 2.28
CA ARG A 258 11.29 10.59 2.82
C ARG A 258 10.34 11.28 3.79
N VAL A 259 9.04 11.38 3.46
CA VAL A 259 8.07 12.01 4.37
C VAL A 259 7.86 11.17 5.63
N ARG A 260 7.90 9.83 5.54
CA ARG A 260 7.90 8.96 6.73
C ARG A 260 9.09 9.26 7.64
N GLN A 261 10.30 9.39 7.07
CA GLN A 261 11.48 9.78 7.83
C GLN A 261 11.37 11.18 8.45
N ALA A 262 10.77 12.14 7.73
CA ALA A 262 10.53 13.50 8.23
C ALA A 262 9.55 13.48 9.40
N ALA A 263 8.46 12.72 9.28
CA ALA A 263 7.45 12.51 10.31
C ALA A 263 8.05 11.87 11.57
N GLU A 264 8.87 10.82 11.42
CA GLU A 264 9.60 10.20 12.53
C GLU A 264 10.57 11.17 13.23
N ARG A 265 11.28 12.03 12.47
CA ARG A 265 12.16 13.06 13.04
C ARG A 265 11.39 14.10 13.85
N ILE A 266 10.22 14.52 13.37
CA ILE A 266 9.34 15.44 14.11
C ILE A 266 8.82 14.77 15.38
N GLY A 267 8.43 13.49 15.30
CA GLY A 267 8.06 12.71 16.49
C GLY A 267 9.17 12.65 17.54
N LYS A 268 10.42 12.40 17.10
CA LYS A 268 11.61 12.42 17.97
C LYS A 268 11.84 13.79 18.59
N PHE A 269 11.66 14.88 17.84
CA PHE A 269 11.78 16.24 18.34
C PHE A 269 10.85 16.49 19.53
N PHE A 270 9.55 16.17 19.41
CA PHE A 270 8.60 16.37 20.50
C PHE A 270 8.84 15.43 21.67
N HIS A 271 9.28 14.20 21.40
CA HIS A 271 9.70 13.28 22.45
C HIS A 271 10.88 13.83 23.26
N GLN A 272 11.89 14.39 22.59
CA GLN A 272 13.06 15.01 23.24
C GLN A 272 12.70 16.29 23.98
N LEU A 273 11.85 17.14 23.38
CA LEU A 273 11.37 18.37 24.02
C LEU A 273 10.72 18.09 25.38
N ARG A 274 9.95 17.00 25.47
CA ARG A 274 9.38 16.52 26.74
C ARG A 274 10.45 16.21 27.79
N GLN A 275 11.54 15.54 27.40
CA GLN A 275 12.61 15.16 28.34
C GLN A 275 13.37 16.38 28.84
N VAL A 276 13.76 17.27 27.92
CA VAL A 276 14.55 18.48 28.23
C VAL A 276 13.76 19.42 29.15
N LEU A 277 12.47 19.65 28.85
CA LEU A 277 11.62 20.53 29.69
C LEU A 277 11.41 19.98 31.10
N LYS A 278 11.43 18.66 31.28
CA LYS A 278 11.19 18.02 32.58
C LYS A 278 12.44 17.99 33.47
N TYR A 279 13.63 17.84 32.89
CA TYR A 279 14.85 17.52 33.66
C TYR A 279 15.97 18.56 33.54
N GLU A 280 15.99 19.40 32.51
CA GLU A 280 17.13 20.30 32.24
C GLU A 280 16.81 21.80 32.45
N PHE A 281 15.54 22.20 32.39
CA PHE A 281 15.16 23.60 32.60
C PHE A 281 15.00 23.93 34.09
N GLN A 282 15.88 24.78 34.62
CA GLN A 282 15.78 25.32 35.98
C GLN A 282 14.65 26.36 36.14
N ALA A 283 14.31 27.06 35.06
CA ALA A 283 13.23 28.05 35.02
C ALA A 283 12.08 27.55 34.13
N VAL A 284 10.86 27.62 34.67
CA VAL A 284 9.65 27.17 33.97
C VAL A 284 9.35 28.12 32.80
N PRO A 285 9.30 27.64 31.54
CA PRO A 285 9.01 28.50 30.39
C PRO A 285 7.58 29.05 30.43
N THR A 286 7.37 30.22 29.82
CA THR A 286 6.04 30.85 29.68
C THR A 286 5.09 30.05 28.79
N ILE A 287 5.63 29.31 27.82
CA ILE A 287 4.87 28.40 26.95
C ILE A 287 5.45 27.01 27.15
N GLN A 288 4.63 26.05 27.58
CA GLN A 288 5.11 24.71 27.94
C GLN A 288 4.44 23.65 27.08
N TYR A 289 5.18 22.61 26.75
CA TYR A 289 4.62 21.47 26.05
C TYR A 289 3.62 20.73 26.95
N VAL A 290 2.44 20.40 26.41
CA VAL A 290 1.44 19.58 27.13
C VAL A 290 1.77 18.12 26.90
N ASP A 291 1.99 17.38 27.99
CA ASP A 291 2.35 15.97 27.93
C ASP A 291 1.30 15.13 27.19
N ASN A 292 1.80 14.17 26.39
CA ASN A 292 1.00 13.26 25.58
C ASN A 292 0.03 13.96 24.61
N SER A 293 0.29 15.22 24.25
CA SER A 293 -0.53 15.97 23.29
C SER A 293 -0.13 15.74 21.83
N PHE A 294 1.09 15.25 21.58
CA PHE A 294 1.55 14.95 20.23
C PHE A 294 0.75 13.79 19.63
N SER A 295 0.11 14.05 18.49
CA SER A 295 -0.52 13.04 17.66
C SER A 295 -0.12 13.24 16.20
N MET A 296 -0.07 12.13 15.47
CA MET A 296 0.35 12.11 14.08
C MET A 296 -0.50 11.09 13.31
N THR A 297 -1.19 11.57 12.27
CA THR A 297 -2.10 10.77 11.46
C THR A 297 -1.68 10.84 9.99
N PRO A 298 -1.50 9.71 9.29
CA PRO A 298 -1.25 9.73 7.86
C PRO A 298 -2.48 10.23 7.10
N ILE A 299 -2.24 10.99 6.05
CA ILE A 299 -3.24 11.44 5.08
C ILE A 299 -2.76 10.94 3.73
N ASP A 300 -3.64 10.16 3.10
CA ASP A 300 -3.38 9.59 1.79
C ASP A 300 -4.01 10.48 0.72
N SER A 301 -3.31 10.60 -0.40
CA SER A 301 -3.77 11.31 -1.59
C SER A 301 -3.52 10.47 -2.83
N CYS A 302 -4.42 10.54 -3.80
CA CYS A 302 -4.28 9.84 -5.08
C CYS A 302 -4.06 10.85 -6.19
N ARG A 303 -3.16 10.56 -7.13
CA ARG A 303 -2.96 11.47 -8.28
C ARG A 303 -4.21 11.51 -9.17
N PRO A 304 -4.44 12.60 -9.91
CA PRO A 304 -5.59 12.73 -10.79
C PRO A 304 -5.74 11.55 -11.74
N GLY A 305 -6.96 11.04 -11.88
CA GLY A 305 -7.30 9.82 -12.61
C GLY A 305 -7.27 8.54 -11.76
N PHE A 306 -6.90 8.62 -10.49
CA PHE A 306 -6.93 7.49 -9.55
C PHE A 306 -7.80 7.80 -8.33
N GLY A 307 -8.25 6.74 -7.66
CA GLY A 307 -8.98 6.81 -6.41
C GLY A 307 -8.88 5.52 -5.62
N ARG A 308 -9.38 5.55 -4.38
CA ARG A 308 -9.42 4.42 -3.47
C ARG A 308 -10.84 3.95 -3.33
N ASN A 309 -11.03 2.64 -3.37
CA ASN A 309 -12.29 2.02 -3.04
C ASN A 309 -12.05 0.66 -2.39
N HIS A 310 -12.19 0.63 -1.06
CA HIS A 310 -11.94 -0.57 -0.28
C HIS A 310 -12.96 -1.70 -0.55
N HIS A 311 -14.15 -1.35 -1.04
CA HIS A 311 -15.20 -2.33 -1.32
C HIS A 311 -14.98 -3.04 -2.65
N THR A 312 -14.60 -2.30 -3.70
CA THR A 312 -14.38 -2.87 -5.03
C THR A 312 -12.97 -3.43 -5.21
N HIS A 313 -11.98 -2.90 -4.49
CA HIS A 313 -10.58 -3.28 -4.63
C HIS A 313 -10.00 -3.82 -3.32
N GLN A 314 -10.60 -4.92 -2.82
CA GLN A 314 -10.21 -5.54 -1.55
C GLN A 314 -8.72 -5.95 -1.52
N ASN A 315 -8.19 -6.45 -2.64
CA ASN A 315 -6.79 -6.88 -2.78
C ASN A 315 -5.79 -5.70 -2.89
N CYS A 316 -6.26 -4.46 -2.99
CA CYS A 316 -5.43 -3.24 -3.06
C CYS A 316 -6.05 -2.10 -2.23
N ALA A 317 -6.49 -2.42 -1.02
CA ALA A 317 -7.20 -1.52 -0.10
C ALA A 317 -6.47 -0.20 0.20
N SER A 318 -5.14 -0.23 0.26
CA SER A 318 -4.28 0.93 0.51
C SER A 318 -3.94 1.72 -0.76
N CYS A 319 -4.19 1.14 -1.94
CA CYS A 319 -3.73 1.65 -3.21
C CYS A 319 -4.69 2.66 -3.83
N CYS A 320 -4.14 3.53 -4.66
CA CYS A 320 -4.88 4.34 -5.61
C CYS A 320 -5.06 3.56 -6.91
N VAL A 321 -6.26 3.04 -7.16
CA VAL A 321 -6.61 2.31 -8.38
C VAL A 321 -7.16 3.28 -9.42
N VAL A 322 -6.90 3.01 -10.69
CA VAL A 322 -7.36 3.83 -11.80
C VAL A 322 -8.89 3.98 -11.80
N CYS A 323 -9.38 5.20 -12.01
CA CYS A 323 -10.82 5.43 -12.16
C CYS A 323 -11.33 4.75 -13.44
N GLY A 324 -12.38 3.95 -13.31
CA GLY A 324 -12.99 3.24 -14.43
C GLY A 324 -13.79 4.15 -15.37
N PRO A 325 -14.17 3.66 -16.57
CA PRO A 325 -15.05 4.38 -17.47
C PRO A 325 -16.32 4.88 -16.78
N GLY A 326 -16.77 6.08 -17.14
CA GLY A 326 -17.89 6.77 -16.49
C GLY A 326 -17.54 7.46 -15.18
N THR A 327 -16.29 7.36 -14.70
CA THR A 327 -15.80 8.05 -13.51
C THR A 327 -14.54 8.86 -13.80
N TYR A 328 -14.25 9.84 -12.96
CA TYR A 328 -13.07 10.71 -13.09
C TYR A 328 -12.54 11.16 -11.73
N SER A 329 -11.26 11.54 -11.68
CA SER A 329 -10.64 12.16 -10.50
C SER A 329 -9.83 13.38 -10.95
N PRO A 330 -10.27 14.62 -10.65
CA PRO A 330 -9.66 15.84 -11.20
C PRO A 330 -8.45 16.33 -10.41
N ASN A 331 -8.33 15.92 -9.14
CA ASN A 331 -7.38 16.48 -8.19
C ASN A 331 -6.79 15.35 -7.32
N ASN A 332 -6.14 15.73 -6.22
CA ASN A 332 -5.44 14.79 -5.35
C ASN A 332 -6.35 14.09 -4.31
N GLU A 333 -7.67 14.15 -4.50
CA GLU A 333 -8.62 13.45 -3.65
C GLU A 333 -8.54 11.94 -3.86
N VAL A 334 -9.01 11.19 -2.87
CA VAL A 334 -8.96 9.72 -2.87
C VAL A 334 -10.20 9.08 -3.49
N THR A 335 -11.08 9.82 -4.14
CA THR A 335 -12.36 9.31 -4.64
C THR A 335 -12.51 9.52 -6.15
N CYS A 336 -12.90 8.45 -6.86
CA CYS A 336 -13.37 8.56 -8.23
C CYS A 336 -14.82 9.05 -8.21
N ARG A 337 -15.08 10.16 -8.87
CA ARG A 337 -16.40 10.79 -8.98
C ARG A 337 -17.11 10.28 -10.23
N THR A 338 -18.43 10.07 -10.14
CA THR A 338 -19.24 9.65 -11.30
C THR A 338 -19.49 10.83 -12.23
N CYS A 339 -19.36 10.61 -13.54
CA CYS A 339 -19.75 11.59 -14.54
C CYS A 339 -21.28 11.68 -14.66
N ALA A 340 -21.80 12.90 -14.82
CA ALA A 340 -23.23 13.13 -15.02
C ALA A 340 -23.77 12.49 -16.32
N ARG A 341 -22.90 12.36 -17.32
CA ARG A 341 -23.11 11.59 -18.54
C ARG A 341 -21.93 10.63 -18.71
N PRO A 342 -22.12 9.40 -19.22
CA PRO A 342 -21.05 8.41 -19.38
C PRO A 342 -20.15 8.74 -20.58
N GLU A 343 -19.64 9.97 -20.65
CA GLU A 343 -18.80 10.47 -21.74
C GLU A 343 -17.31 10.14 -21.51
N ALA A 344 -16.90 9.96 -20.25
CA ALA A 344 -15.58 9.42 -19.91
C ALA A 344 -15.48 7.94 -20.31
N ARG A 345 -15.05 7.66 -21.54
CA ARG A 345 -14.94 6.29 -22.08
C ARG A 345 -13.65 5.56 -21.72
N MET A 346 -12.70 6.26 -21.09
CA MET A 346 -11.36 5.74 -20.83
C MET A 346 -11.08 5.61 -19.33
N TYR A 347 -10.23 4.64 -18.99
CA TYR A 347 -9.66 4.53 -17.67
C TYR A 347 -8.76 5.74 -17.37
N GLY A 348 -8.84 6.24 -16.14
CA GLY A 348 -7.99 7.31 -15.63
C GLY A 348 -8.40 8.71 -16.06
N ALA A 349 -9.68 8.91 -16.40
CA ALA A 349 -10.18 10.23 -16.77
C ALA A 349 -9.99 11.25 -15.63
N LYS A 350 -9.56 12.46 -15.99
CA LYS A 350 -9.37 13.59 -15.06
C LYS A 350 -10.53 14.59 -15.11
N SER A 351 -11.42 14.43 -16.07
CA SER A 351 -12.61 15.24 -16.29
C SER A 351 -13.64 14.43 -17.10
N CYS A 352 -14.90 14.84 -17.05
CA CYS A 352 -15.95 14.37 -17.94
C CYS A 352 -16.10 15.40 -19.06
N HIS A 353 -15.87 15.00 -20.31
CA HIS A 353 -16.00 15.85 -21.49
C HIS A 353 -16.86 15.19 -22.53
#